data_AF-A0AAN8VE74-F1
#
_entry.id   AF-A0AAN8VE74-F1
#
_cell.length_a   1.000
_cell.length_b   1.000
_cell.length_c   1.000
_cell.angle_alpha   90.00
_cell.angle_beta   90.00
_cell.angle_gamma   90.00
#
_symmetry.space_group_name_H-M   'P 1'
#
loop_
_entity.id
_entity.type
_entity.pdbx_description
1 polymer ?
#
loop_
_entity_poly.entity_id
_entity_poly.type
_entity_poly.pdbx_seq_one_letter_code
_entity_poly.pdbx_strand_id
1 'polypeptide(L)'
;MVQVAIQVNIFNCGGIAFGFQFLHTIIDAVTMISFLNTWTSLASKSCKKIEFPNFVASSIFPPIHLSPTKNVPPLIGTCYLKDGKRVGRRFVFDAAAIAKLKAKATSTCVTNPSRVQVVTALILKRCMAATKAISGSPRASMAHHVVNTPNV
;
A
#
# COMPACT_ATOMS: atom_id res chain seq x y z
N MET A 1 -9.54 20.33 8.49
CA MET A 1 -8.99 18.99 8.19
C MET A 1 -7.51 19.17 7.83
N VAL A 2 -6.60 18.47 8.49
CA VAL A 2 -5.16 18.58 8.22
C VAL A 2 -4.82 17.70 7.02
N GLN A 3 -4.27 18.29 5.96
CA GLN A 3 -3.88 17.57 4.73
C GLN A 3 -2.61 16.75 4.93
N VAL A 4 -1.61 17.37 5.58
CA VAL A 4 -0.33 16.76 5.94
C VAL A 4 0.05 17.22 7.35
N ALA A 5 0.45 16.28 8.22
CA ALA A 5 1.12 16.59 9.48
C ALA A 5 2.48 15.90 9.51
N ILE A 6 3.48 16.59 10.04
CA ILE A 6 4.86 16.10 10.15
C ILE A 6 5.29 16.20 11.61
N GLN A 7 5.84 15.11 12.14
CA GLN A 7 6.42 15.04 13.48
C GLN A 7 7.89 14.68 13.37
N VAL A 8 8.75 15.44 14.05
CA VAL A 8 10.18 15.14 14.14
C VAL A 8 10.48 14.66 15.55
N ASN A 9 11.08 13.47 15.66
CA ASN A 9 11.48 12.87 16.92
C ASN A 9 13.00 12.75 16.97
N ILE A 10 13.62 13.38 17.95
CA ILE A 10 15.07 13.33 18.19
C ILE A 10 15.29 12.47 19.42
N PHE A 11 16.08 11.40 19.28
CA PHE A 11 16.39 10.48 20.36
C PHE A 11 17.65 10.92 21.10
N ASN A 12 17.77 10.54 22.37
CA ASN A 12 18.94 10.88 23.20
C ASN A 12 20.27 10.38 22.62
N CYS A 13 20.26 9.35 21.77
CA CYS A 13 21.43 8.85 21.06
C CYS A 13 21.80 9.69 19.80
N GLY A 14 21.09 10.79 19.54
CA GLY A 14 21.27 11.62 18.34
C GLY A 14 20.54 11.11 17.10
N GLY A 15 19.89 9.93 17.16
CA GLY A 15 19.05 9.44 16.07
C GLY A 15 17.83 10.34 15.83
N ILE A 16 17.36 10.41 14.57
CA ILE A 16 16.18 11.19 14.19
C ILE A 16 15.18 10.30 13.46
N ALA A 17 13.90 10.38 13.84
CA ALA A 17 12.79 9.75 13.12
C ALA A 17 11.73 10.78 12.74
N PHE A 18 11.30 10.73 11.48
CA PHE A 18 10.19 11.53 10.97
C PHE A 18 8.92 10.69 10.92
N GLY A 19 7.83 11.21 11.48
CA GLY A 19 6.48 10.71 11.32
C GLY A 19 5.69 11.58 10.35
N PHE A 20 4.94 10.96 9.45
CA PHE A 20 4.08 11.67 8.51
C PHE A 20 2.66 11.14 8.59
N GLN A 21 1.70 12.05 8.59
CA GLN A 21 0.29 11.75 8.42
C GLN A 21 -0.21 12.46 7.17
N PHE A 22 -0.77 11.69 6.25
CA PHE A 22 -1.36 12.19 5.02
C PHE A 22 -2.85 11.87 4.97
N LEU A 23 -3.65 12.82 4.50
CA LEU A 23 -5.04 12.55 4.16
C LEU A 23 -5.09 11.68 2.88
N HIS A 24 -5.36 10.38 3.04
CA HIS A 24 -5.34 9.41 1.93
C HIS A 24 -6.37 9.71 0.81
N THR A 25 -7.39 10.55 1.08
CA THR A 25 -8.37 10.98 0.05
C THR A 25 -7.73 11.84 -1.06
N ILE A 26 -6.64 12.55 -0.76
CA ILE A 26 -6.02 13.48 -1.72
C ILE A 26 -4.69 12.96 -2.28
N ILE A 27 -4.19 11.82 -1.78
CA ILE A 27 -2.85 11.34 -2.09
C ILE A 27 -2.78 9.81 -2.03
N ASP A 28 -2.09 9.21 -2.98
CA ASP A 28 -1.73 7.79 -2.98
C ASP A 28 -0.27 7.58 -2.53
N ALA A 29 0.16 6.32 -2.43
CA ALA A 29 1.51 6.00 -2.00
C ALA A 29 2.59 6.54 -2.95
N VAL A 30 2.32 6.62 -4.25
CA VAL A 30 3.27 7.12 -5.26
C VAL A 30 3.47 8.62 -5.10
N THR A 31 2.38 9.38 -5.00
CA THR A 31 2.39 10.83 -4.79
C THR A 31 3.03 11.18 -3.44
N MET A 32 2.80 10.36 -2.39
CA MET A 32 3.48 10.51 -1.09
C MET A 32 5.00 10.37 -1.23
N ILE A 33 5.48 9.35 -1.97
CA ILE A 33 6.92 9.17 -2.22
C ILE A 33 7.50 10.33 -3.02
N SER A 34 6.78 10.81 -4.05
CA SER A 34 7.21 11.98 -4.83
C SER A 34 7.34 13.24 -3.97
N PHE A 35 6.36 13.49 -3.08
CA PHE A 35 6.43 14.59 -2.11
C PHE A 35 7.68 14.50 -1.22
N LEU A 36 7.95 13.32 -0.64
CA LEU A 36 9.12 13.10 0.22
C LEU A 36 10.45 13.26 -0.54
N ASN A 37 10.52 12.76 -1.77
CA ASN A 37 11.71 12.91 -2.62
C ASN A 37 11.97 14.39 -2.97
N THR A 38 10.93 15.15 -3.31
CA THR A 38 11.04 16.59 -3.58
C THR A 38 11.46 17.35 -2.32
N TRP A 39 10.84 17.06 -1.17
CA TRP A 39 11.16 17.72 0.09
C TRP A 39 12.61 17.45 0.52
N THR A 40 13.08 16.20 0.41
CA THR A 40 14.48 15.85 0.74
C THR A 40 15.48 16.47 -0.25
N SER A 41 15.13 16.56 -1.54
CA SER A 41 15.96 17.25 -2.54
C SER A 41 16.14 18.73 -2.20
N LEU A 42 15.03 19.41 -1.86
CA LEU A 42 15.02 20.82 -1.46
C LEU A 42 15.82 21.04 -0.17
N ALA A 43 15.60 20.21 0.86
CA ALA A 43 16.28 20.32 2.14
C ALA A 43 17.79 20.08 2.04
N SER A 44 18.22 19.17 1.16
CA SER A 44 19.64 18.84 0.95
C SER A 44 20.37 19.79 0.00
N LYS A 45 19.68 20.79 -0.58
CA LYS A 45 20.19 21.66 -1.66
C LYS A 45 20.73 20.85 -2.85
N SER A 46 20.26 19.62 -3.04
CA SER A 46 20.70 18.80 -4.16
C SER A 46 20.11 19.37 -5.45
N CYS A 47 20.92 19.58 -6.49
CA CYS A 47 20.46 20.07 -7.81
C CYS A 47 19.69 19.00 -8.61
N LYS A 48 18.97 18.08 -7.94
CA LYS A 48 18.15 17.09 -8.63
C LYS A 48 16.95 17.79 -9.26
N LYS A 49 16.58 17.35 -10.47
CA LYS A 49 15.38 17.82 -11.16
C LYS A 49 14.17 17.63 -10.23
N ILE A 50 13.52 18.72 -9.88
CA ILE A 50 12.28 18.70 -9.10
C ILE A 50 11.15 18.42 -10.08
N GLU A 51 10.42 17.33 -9.84
CA GLU A 51 9.19 17.05 -10.56
C GLU A 51 8.02 17.75 -9.86
N PHE A 52 7.28 18.55 -10.61
CA PHE A 52 6.12 19.27 -10.10
C PHE A 52 4.88 18.38 -10.18
N PRO A 53 4.02 18.39 -9.14
CA PRO A 53 2.77 17.65 -9.18
C PRO A 53 1.84 18.19 -10.27
N ASN A 54 1.13 17.29 -10.93
CA ASN A 54 0.07 17.63 -11.89
C ASN A 54 -1.30 17.52 -11.20
N PHE A 55 -2.09 18.59 -11.24
CA PHE A 55 -3.39 18.67 -10.58
C PHE A 55 -4.59 18.54 -11.54
N VAL A 56 -4.39 18.12 -12.79
CA VAL A 56 -5.45 17.98 -13.80
C VAL A 56 -6.23 16.65 -13.70
N ALA A 57 -6.49 16.17 -12.48
CA ALA A 57 -7.12 14.88 -12.23
C ALA A 57 -8.48 14.72 -12.95
N SER A 58 -9.27 15.79 -13.05
CA SER A 58 -10.57 15.78 -13.75
C SER A 58 -10.44 15.62 -15.27
N SER A 59 -9.29 15.96 -15.86
CA SER A 59 -9.00 15.73 -17.28
C SER A 59 -8.59 14.28 -17.55
N ILE A 60 -7.86 13.69 -16.60
CA ILE A 60 -7.35 12.31 -16.67
C ILE A 60 -8.47 11.31 -16.35
N PHE A 61 -9.30 11.66 -15.37
CA PHE A 61 -10.45 10.90 -14.89
C PHE A 61 -11.72 11.74 -15.03
N PRO A 62 -12.29 11.85 -16.25
CA PRO A 62 -13.48 12.64 -16.48
C PRO A 62 -14.64 12.15 -15.60
N PRO A 63 -15.44 13.08 -15.01
CA PRO A 63 -16.59 12.70 -14.20
C PRO A 63 -17.55 11.82 -15.00
N ILE A 64 -17.86 10.64 -14.47
CA ILE A 64 -18.93 9.82 -15.02
C ILE A 64 -20.23 10.24 -14.35
N HIS A 65 -21.20 10.73 -15.14
CA HIS A 65 -22.56 10.95 -14.68
C HIS A 65 -23.23 9.59 -14.42
N LEU A 66 -23.01 9.04 -13.24
CA LEU A 66 -23.72 7.85 -12.78
C LEU A 66 -25.14 8.27 -12.39
N SER A 67 -26.14 7.69 -13.05
CA SER A 67 -27.53 7.82 -12.60
C SER A 67 -27.64 7.32 -11.15
N PRO A 68 -28.44 7.97 -10.28
CA PRO A 68 -28.57 7.60 -8.85
C PRO A 68 -29.03 6.14 -8.61
N THR A 69 -29.46 5.45 -9.66
CA THR A 69 -30.07 4.12 -9.67
C THR A 69 -29.05 2.98 -9.77
N LYS A 70 -27.77 3.25 -10.06
CA LYS A 70 -26.76 2.20 -9.94
C LYS A 70 -26.39 2.11 -8.47
N ASN A 71 -26.77 1.00 -7.83
CA ASN A 71 -26.28 0.56 -6.54
C ASN A 71 -24.74 0.57 -6.55
N VAL A 72 -24.12 1.72 -6.32
CA VAL A 72 -22.70 1.82 -6.06
C VAL A 72 -22.55 1.09 -4.73
N PRO A 73 -21.92 -0.10 -4.69
CA PRO A 73 -21.66 -0.75 -3.42
C PRO A 73 -20.94 0.29 -2.56
N PRO A 74 -21.33 0.47 -1.29
CA PRO A 74 -20.62 1.41 -0.44
C PRO A 74 -19.14 1.13 -0.61
N LEU A 75 -18.38 2.17 -1.02
CA LEU A 75 -16.93 2.09 -1.03
C LEU A 75 -16.56 1.44 0.28
N ILE A 76 -15.82 0.33 0.22
CA ILE A 76 -15.29 -0.38 1.39
C ILE A 76 -14.27 0.57 2.02
N GLY A 77 -14.75 1.67 2.60
CA GLY A 77 -14.02 2.83 3.07
C GLY A 77 -13.89 2.82 4.58
N THR A 78 -14.46 1.83 5.23
CA THR A 78 -14.25 1.55 6.64
C THR A 78 -13.49 0.24 6.72
N CYS A 79 -12.16 0.37 6.79
CA CYS A 79 -11.38 -0.60 7.53
C CYS A 79 -11.91 -0.58 8.98
N TYR A 80 -12.99 -1.32 9.26
CA TYR A 80 -13.41 -1.63 10.62
C TYR A 80 -12.36 -2.56 11.22
N LEU A 81 -11.22 -1.97 11.51
CA LEU A 81 -10.19 -2.53 12.33
C LEU A 81 -10.80 -2.66 13.73
N LYS A 82 -11.51 -3.75 14.00
CA LYS A 82 -12.11 -4.07 15.31
C LYS A 82 -11.14 -3.76 16.42
N ASP A 83 -11.56 -2.94 17.39
CA ASP A 83 -10.73 -2.60 18.54
C ASP A 83 -10.17 -3.86 19.20
N GLY A 84 -8.86 -3.84 19.48
CA GLY A 84 -8.17 -4.99 20.02
C GLY A 84 -6.66 -4.83 19.98
N LYS A 85 -5.97 -5.52 20.88
CA LYS A 85 -4.50 -5.52 20.94
C LYS A 85 -3.94 -6.18 19.68
N ARG A 86 -3.11 -5.44 18.96
CA ARG A 86 -2.40 -5.92 17.76
C ARG A 86 -0.90 -5.85 17.99
N VAL A 87 -0.19 -6.80 17.40
CA VAL A 87 1.27 -6.82 17.41
C VAL A 87 1.74 -6.66 15.98
N GLY A 88 2.52 -5.61 15.73
CA GLY A 88 3.25 -5.46 14.48
C GLY A 88 4.47 -6.38 14.48
N ARG A 89 4.66 -7.16 13.41
CA ARG A 89 5.89 -7.94 13.17
C ARG A 89 6.38 -7.70 11.75
N ARG A 90 7.70 -7.63 11.60
CA ARG A 90 8.37 -7.51 10.29
C ARG A 90 8.87 -8.89 9.85
N PHE A 91 8.41 -9.34 8.69
CA PHE A 91 8.92 -10.53 8.02
C PHE A 91 9.73 -10.09 6.80
N VAL A 92 10.98 -10.56 6.69
CA VAL A 92 11.89 -10.21 5.59
C VAL A 92 12.05 -11.40 4.68
N PHE A 93 11.79 -11.19 3.39
CA PHE A 93 12.01 -12.19 2.34
C PHE A 93 13.18 -11.72 1.48
N ASP A 94 14.29 -12.44 1.56
CA ASP A 94 15.45 -12.16 0.71
C ASP A 94 15.24 -12.65 -0.73
N ALA A 95 16.21 -12.36 -1.59
CA ALA A 95 16.15 -12.73 -3.00
C ALA A 95 16.03 -14.24 -3.22
N ALA A 96 16.71 -15.05 -2.41
CA ALA A 96 16.69 -16.50 -2.52
C ALA A 96 15.33 -17.10 -2.13
N ALA A 97 14.74 -16.61 -1.03
CA ALA A 97 13.40 -16.97 -0.60
C ALA A 97 12.35 -16.59 -1.65
N ILE A 98 12.45 -15.40 -2.23
CA ILE A 98 11.57 -14.96 -3.32
C ILE A 98 11.73 -15.86 -4.56
N ALA A 99 12.96 -16.19 -4.96
CA ALA A 99 13.21 -17.08 -6.10
C ALA A 99 12.60 -18.47 -5.87
N LYS A 100 12.75 -19.03 -4.66
CA LYS A 100 12.12 -20.30 -4.26
C LYS A 100 10.59 -20.22 -4.31
N LEU A 101 10.01 -19.11 -3.87
CA LEU A 101 8.56 -18.90 -3.94
C LEU A 101 8.07 -18.80 -5.38
N LYS A 102 8.80 -18.11 -6.26
CA LYS A 102 8.51 -18.04 -7.70
C LYS A 102 8.55 -19.40 -8.34
N ALA A 103 9.63 -20.17 -8.15
CA ALA A 103 9.75 -21.52 -8.69
C ALA A 103 8.59 -22.43 -8.26
N LYS A 104 8.13 -22.31 -7.00
CA LYS A 104 6.99 -23.08 -6.49
C LYS A 104 5.64 -22.64 -7.04
N ALA A 105 5.50 -21.36 -7.40
CA ALA A 105 4.26 -20.79 -7.92
C ALA A 105 4.13 -20.90 -9.45
N THR A 106 5.25 -21.09 -10.15
CA THR A 106 5.27 -21.28 -11.60
C THR A 106 4.49 -22.54 -11.99
N SER A 107 3.58 -22.38 -12.95
CA SER A 107 2.76 -23.45 -13.52
C SER A 107 2.43 -23.14 -14.97
N THR A 108 1.72 -24.03 -15.65
CA THR A 108 1.22 -23.81 -17.01
C THR A 108 0.30 -22.57 -17.09
N CYS A 109 -0.48 -22.30 -16.05
CA CYS A 109 -1.38 -21.13 -15.99
C CYS A 109 -0.70 -19.86 -15.46
N VAL A 110 0.43 -19.98 -14.78
CA VAL A 110 1.17 -18.86 -14.18
C VAL A 110 2.65 -19.02 -14.50
N THR A 111 3.06 -18.58 -15.68
CA THR A 111 4.41 -18.84 -16.21
C THR A 111 5.49 -17.98 -15.56
N ASN A 112 5.18 -16.72 -15.22
CA ASN A 112 6.13 -15.78 -14.61
C ASN A 112 5.49 -14.98 -13.45
N PRO A 113 5.37 -15.57 -12.25
CA PRO A 113 4.76 -14.87 -11.12
C PRO A 113 5.66 -13.73 -10.62
N SER A 114 5.05 -12.59 -10.33
CA SER A 114 5.72 -11.41 -9.77
C SER A 114 6.10 -11.61 -8.30
N ARG A 115 7.05 -10.82 -7.80
CA ARG A 115 7.45 -10.85 -6.37
C ARG A 115 6.26 -10.55 -5.45
N VAL A 116 5.41 -9.59 -5.85
CA VAL A 116 4.21 -9.22 -5.11
C VAL A 116 3.23 -10.39 -5.08
N GLN A 117 2.96 -11.02 -6.22
CA GLN A 117 2.04 -12.15 -6.29
C GLN A 117 2.45 -13.31 -5.38
N VAL A 118 3.73 -13.72 -5.41
CA VAL A 118 4.18 -14.87 -4.61
C VAL A 118 4.19 -14.59 -3.11
N VAL A 119 4.53 -13.36 -2.71
CA VAL A 119 4.54 -12.96 -1.30
C VAL A 119 3.10 -12.82 -0.79
N THR A 120 2.20 -12.15 -1.52
CA THR A 120 0.79 -12.06 -1.12
C THR A 120 0.14 -13.43 -1.06
N ALA A 121 0.36 -14.31 -2.06
CA ALA A 121 -0.19 -15.65 -2.05
C ALA A 121 0.28 -16.46 -0.83
N LEU A 122 1.57 -16.34 -0.45
CA LEU A 122 2.09 -16.96 0.76
C LEU A 122 1.42 -16.40 2.01
N ILE A 123 1.32 -15.07 2.15
CA ILE A 123 0.69 -14.42 3.30
C ILE A 123 -0.77 -14.87 3.43
N LEU A 124 -1.54 -14.79 2.34
CA LEU A 124 -2.94 -15.22 2.31
C LEU A 124 -3.06 -16.70 2.71
N LYS A 125 -2.21 -17.57 2.18
CA LYS A 125 -2.16 -18.99 2.55
C LYS A 125 -1.91 -19.19 4.04
N ARG A 126 -0.99 -18.43 4.64
CA ARG A 126 -0.70 -18.52 6.09
C ARG A 126 -1.82 -17.94 6.93
N CYS A 127 -2.43 -16.83 6.52
CA CYS A 127 -3.59 -16.24 7.18
C CYS A 127 -4.79 -17.19 7.17
N MET A 128 -5.06 -17.88 6.05
CA MET A 128 -6.11 -18.89 5.96
C MET A 128 -5.85 -20.08 6.89
N ALA A 129 -4.61 -20.57 6.93
CA ALA A 129 -4.22 -21.66 7.82
C ALA A 129 -4.35 -21.29 9.31
N ALA A 130 -3.88 -20.10 9.68
CA ALA A 130 -3.99 -19.58 11.05
C ALA A 130 -5.46 -19.37 11.44
N THR A 131 -6.26 -18.80 10.54
CA THR A 131 -7.71 -18.64 10.76
C THR A 131 -8.37 -19.99 11.00
N LYS A 132 -8.13 -20.98 10.14
CA LYS A 132 -8.68 -22.34 10.30
C LYS A 132 -8.28 -22.97 11.63
N ALA A 133 -7.03 -22.81 12.05
CA ALA A 133 -6.54 -23.35 13.33
C ALA A 133 -7.26 -22.74 14.53
N ILE A 134 -7.64 -21.46 14.45
CA ILE A 134 -8.34 -20.75 15.53
C ILE A 134 -9.85 -21.03 15.50
N SER A 135 -10.48 -21.03 14.32
CA SER A 135 -11.94 -21.19 14.20
C SER A 135 -12.42 -22.63 14.08
N GLY A 136 -11.54 -23.61 13.94
CA GLY A 136 -11.87 -25.03 13.72
C GLY A 136 -12.36 -25.34 12.30
N SER A 137 -12.77 -24.33 11.53
CA SER A 137 -13.24 -24.47 10.15
C SER A 137 -12.64 -23.41 9.22
N PRO A 138 -12.56 -23.67 7.89
CA PRO A 138 -12.15 -22.67 6.91
C PRO A 138 -13.11 -21.46 6.90
N ARG A 139 -12.58 -20.26 6.67
CA ARG A 139 -13.35 -19.03 6.47
C ARG A 139 -13.04 -18.41 5.12
N ALA A 140 -14.06 -17.80 4.51
CA ALA A 140 -13.88 -16.99 3.31
C ALA A 140 -12.81 -15.93 3.56
N SER A 141 -11.86 -15.82 2.64
CA SER A 141 -10.70 -14.93 2.74
C SER A 141 -10.51 -14.20 1.43
N MET A 142 -10.13 -12.93 1.51
CA MET A 142 -9.91 -12.07 0.35
C MET A 142 -8.57 -11.34 0.49
N ALA A 143 -7.86 -11.18 -0.63
CA ALA A 143 -6.70 -10.31 -0.73
C ALA A 143 -7.04 -9.17 -1.69
N HIS A 144 -6.86 -7.93 -1.24
CA HIS A 144 -7.04 -6.74 -2.07
C HIS A 144 -5.66 -6.26 -2.53
N HIS A 145 -5.48 -6.14 -3.84
CA HIS A 145 -4.31 -5.50 -4.43
C HIS A 145 -4.70 -4.13 -4.96
N VAL A 146 -4.16 -3.09 -4.34
CA VAL A 146 -4.24 -1.73 -4.89
C VAL A 146 -3.25 -1.65 -6.05
N VAL A 147 -3.73 -1.20 -7.20
CA VAL A 147 -2.92 -1.06 -8.42
C VAL A 147 -2.73 0.42 -8.69
N ASN A 148 -1.49 0.83 -8.91
CA ASN A 148 -1.22 2.18 -9.40
C ASN A 148 -1.71 2.28 -10.84
N THR A 149 -2.41 3.36 -11.16
CA THR A 149 -2.80 3.72 -12.52
C THR A 149 -1.99 4.94 -12.95
N PRO A 150 -0.69 4.78 -13.27
CA PRO A 150 0.12 5.89 -13.73
C PRO A 150 -0.35 6.27 -15.14
N ASN A 151 -0.94 7.46 -15.25
CA ASN A 151 -1.26 8.20 -16.47
C ASN A 151 -2.27 7.56 -17.44
N VAL A 152 -3.42 8.22 -17.55
CA VAL A 152 -3.64 9.07 -18.74
C VAL A 152 -2.79 10.33 -18.55
#